data_AF-A0A101CG31-F1
#
_entry.id   AF-A0A101CG31-F1
#
_cell.length_a   1.000
_cell.length_b   1.000
_cell.length_c   1.000
_cell.angle_alpha   90.00
_cell.angle_beta   90.00
_cell.angle_gamma   90.00
#
_symmetry.space_group_name_H-M   'P 1'
#
loop_
_entity.id
_entity.type
_entity.pdbx_description
1 polymer ?
#
loop_
_entity_poly.entity_id
_entity_poly.type
_entity_poly.pdbx_seq_one_letter_code
_entity_poly.pdbx_strand_id
1 'polypeptide(L)' 'MLLILFLNLNETIAIAKSDVYLGDSNGGKKYHYTKNCCGLSNCKHEIIKISLKKAQTLGKTLCRWE' A
#
# COMPACT_ATOMS: atom_id res chain seq x y z
N MET A 1 32.29 -1.47 -35.52
CA MET A 1 32.34 -2.28 -34.28
C MET A 1 31.72 -1.49 -33.13
N LEU A 2 30.42 -1.72 -32.90
CA LEU A 2 29.76 -1.71 -31.59
C LEU A 2 29.69 -0.45 -30.70
N LEU A 3 29.73 0.80 -31.19
CA LEU A 3 29.76 1.97 -30.29
C LEU A 3 28.43 2.67 -29.94
N ILE A 4 27.25 2.18 -30.34
CA ILE A 4 25.99 2.89 -30.01
C ILE A 4 24.89 1.94 -29.52
N LEU A 5 25.28 0.91 -28.76
CA LEU A 5 24.36 0.03 -28.04
C LEU A 5 23.87 0.62 -26.70
N PHE A 6 23.79 1.95 -26.59
CA PHE A 6 23.25 2.64 -25.41
C PHE A 6 21.87 3.23 -25.74
N LEU A 7 20.97 2.38 -26.24
CA LEU A 7 19.54 2.71 -26.20
C LEU A 7 19.09 2.59 -24.74
N ASN A 8 19.03 3.76 -24.10
CA ASN A 8 18.47 4.02 -22.79
C ASN A 8 17.24 3.14 -22.50
N LEU A 9 17.41 2.11 -21.66
CA LEU A 9 16.29 1.54 -20.91
C LEU A 9 15.90 2.58 -19.85
N ASN A 10 15.03 3.52 -20.24
CA ASN A 10 14.18 4.18 -19.26
C ASN A 10 13.13 3.14 -18.85
N GLU A 11 13.48 2.24 -17.94
CA GLU A 11 12.49 1.46 -17.23
C GLU A 11 11.65 2.44 -16.42
N THR A 12 10.50 2.80 -16.96
CA THR A 12 9.42 3.39 -16.19
C THR A 12 9.02 2.34 -15.17
N ILE A 13 9.61 2.42 -13.97
CA ILE A 13 9.18 1.63 -12.82
C ILE A 13 7.69 1.93 -12.66
N ALA A 14 6.86 1.02 -13.13
CA ALA A 14 5.45 1.04 -12.84
C ALA A 14 5.37 0.91 -11.33
N ILE A 15 5.17 2.04 -10.64
CA ILE A 15 4.78 2.06 -9.24
C ILE A 15 3.49 1.27 -9.21
N ALA A 16 3.60 -0.02 -8.91
CA ALA A 16 2.46 -0.86 -8.61
C ALA A 16 1.76 -0.12 -7.48
N LYS A 17 0.65 0.56 -7.82
CA LYS A 17 -0.23 1.16 -6.84
C LYS A 17 -0.80 -0.03 -6.07
N SER A 18 -0.08 -0.44 -5.03
CA SER A 18 -0.56 -1.43 -4.10
C SER A 18 -1.67 -0.76 -3.32
N ASP A 19 -2.88 -1.24 -3.55
CA ASP A 19 -3.98 -0.86 -2.70
C ASP A 19 -3.86 -1.60 -1.38
N VAL A 20 -4.28 -0.93 -0.31
CA VAL A 20 -4.28 -1.42 1.06
C VAL A 20 -5.65 -1.22 1.68
N TYR A 21 -5.91 -1.93 2.75
CA TYR A 21 -7.14 -1.90 3.52
C TYR A 21 -6.95 -1.08 4.80
N LEU A 22 -7.94 -0.28 5.13
CA LEU A 22 -8.02 0.53 6.35
C LEU A 22 -9.38 0.25 7.01
N GLY A 23 -9.41 0.11 8.34
CA GLY A 23 -10.68 0.22 9.06
C GLY A 23 -11.09 1.69 9.16
N ASP A 24 -12.31 2.03 8.76
CA ASP A 24 -12.89 3.38 8.85
C ASP A 24 -13.30 3.74 10.29
N SER A 25 -12.35 3.55 11.20
CA SER A 25 -12.48 3.96 12.59
C SER A 25 -11.62 5.21 12.79
N ASN A 26 -12.17 6.19 13.53
CA ASN A 26 -11.48 7.47 13.77
C ASN A 26 -10.13 7.30 14.52
N GLY A 27 -9.86 6.12 15.09
CA GLY A 27 -8.63 5.78 15.80
C GLY A 27 -7.65 4.86 15.07
N GLY A 28 -7.98 4.38 13.86
CA GLY A 28 -7.14 3.42 13.15
C GLY A 28 -5.79 4.02 12.75
N LYS A 29 -4.67 3.54 13.32
CA LYS A 29 -3.30 4.03 13.00
C LYS A 29 -2.58 3.16 11.96
N LYS A 30 -3.20 2.06 11.54
CA LYS A 30 -2.56 1.00 10.76
C LYS A 30 -3.25 0.78 9.41
N TYR A 31 -2.47 0.39 8.40
CA TYR A 31 -2.96 -0.14 7.13
C TYR A 31 -2.58 -1.62 6.99
N HIS A 32 -3.30 -2.33 6.13
CA HIS A 32 -3.25 -3.77 5.96
C HIS A 32 -3.15 -4.14 4.47
N TYR A 33 -2.35 -5.12 4.08
CA TYR A 33 -2.30 -5.56 2.67
C TYR A 33 -3.47 -6.49 2.33
N THR A 34 -4.03 -7.15 3.35
CA THR A 34 -5.19 -8.03 3.20
C THR A 34 -6.36 -7.62 4.09
N LYS A 35 -7.58 -7.74 3.56
CA LYS A 35 -8.82 -7.55 4.33
C LYS A 35 -8.98 -8.57 5.48
N ASN A 36 -8.26 -9.69 5.42
CA ASN A 36 -8.33 -10.79 6.39
C ASN A 36 -7.23 -10.71 7.46
N CYS A 37 -6.53 -9.58 7.60
CA CYS A 37 -5.49 -9.44 8.62
C CYS A 37 -6.07 -9.66 10.02
N CYS A 38 -5.36 -10.37 10.90
CA CYS A 38 -5.76 -10.53 12.30
C CYS A 38 -5.95 -9.18 13.02
N GLY A 39 -5.25 -8.13 12.58
CA GLY A 39 -5.44 -6.76 13.09
C GLY A 39 -6.76 -6.12 12.67
N LEU A 40 -7.41 -6.62 11.62
CA LEU A 40 -8.73 -6.17 11.15
C LEU A 40 -9.88 -7.06 11.63
N SER A 41 -9.61 -8.26 12.17
CA SER A 41 -10.66 -9.24 12.51
C SER A 41 -11.70 -8.72 13.51
N ASN A 42 -11.29 -7.82 14.40
CA ASN A 42 -12.14 -7.23 15.43
C ASN A 42 -12.65 -5.82 15.06
N CYS A 43 -12.38 -5.34 13.84
CA CYS A 43 -12.84 -4.05 13.38
C CYS A 43 -14.36 -4.08 13.15
N LYS A 44 -15.10 -3.31 13.94
CA LYS A 44 -16.57 -3.16 13.80
C LYS A 44 -16.97 -2.13 12.74
N HIS A 45 -16.01 -1.36 12.23
CA HIS A 45 -16.22 -0.34 11.21
C HIS A 45 -15.99 -0.93 9.83
N GLU A 46 -16.48 -0.23 8.80
CA GLU A 46 -16.27 -0.61 7.42
C GLU A 46 -14.76 -0.69 7.09
N ILE A 47 -14.39 -1.66 6.26
CA ILE A 47 -13.02 -1.79 5.75
C ILE A 47 -12.98 -1.13 4.38
N ILE A 48 -12.32 0.03 4.30
CA ILE A 48 -12.13 0.78 3.07
C ILE A 48 -10.83 0.40 2.37
N LYS A 49 -10.83 0.44 1.04
CA LYS A 49 -9.66 0.18 0.21
C LYS A 49 -9.11 1.51 -0.33
N ILE A 50 -7.83 1.79 -0.06
CA ILE A 50 -7.15 3.02 -0.48
C ILE A 50 -5.76 2.68 -1.04
N SER A 51 -5.12 3.61 -1.75
CA SER A 51 -3.74 3.38 -2.19
C SER A 51 -2.76 3.42 -1.02
N LEU A 52 -1.69 2.61 -1.08
CA LEU A 52 -0.60 2.61 -0.09
C LEU A 52 -0.04 4.03 0.13
N LYS A 53 0.16 4.77 -0.96
CA LYS A 53 0.62 6.17 -0.90
C LYS A 53 -0.32 7.04 -0.07
N LYS A 54 -1.64 6.92 -0.27
CA LYS A 54 -2.63 7.67 0.53
C LYS A 54 -2.57 7.26 2.00
N ALA A 55 -2.44 5.96 2.31
CA ALA A 55 -2.30 5.49 3.68
C ALA A 55 -1.06 6.08 4.38
N GLN A 56 0.09 6.10 3.69
CA GLN A 56 1.33 6.69 4.19
C GLN A 56 1.21 8.22 4.37
N THR A 57 0.60 8.93 3.43
CA THR A 57 0.32 10.37 3.55
C THR A 57 -0.60 10.69 4.73
N LEU A 58 -1.53 9.80 5.07
CA LEU A 58 -2.38 9.92 6.26
C LEU A 58 -1.66 9.55 7.58
N GLY A 59 -0.34 9.31 7.54
CA GLY A 59 0.47 8.93 8.70
C GLY A 59 0.16 7.53 9.25
N LYS A 60 -0.51 6.68 8.45
CA LYS A 60 -0.78 5.30 8.85
C LYS A 60 0.47 4.44 8.63
N THR A 61 0.66 3.44 9.48
CA THR A 61 1.82 2.54 9.43
C THR A 61 1.40 1.11 9.18
N LEU A 62 2.31 0.24 8.74
CA LEU A 62 1.99 -1.17 8.53
C LEU A 62 1.55 -1.84 9.85
N CYS A 63 0.52 -2.68 9.77
CA CYS A 63 0.11 -3.56 10.85
C CYS A 63 1.24 -4.56 11.18
N ARG A 64 1.47 -4.85 12.47
CA ARG A 64 2.53 -5.80 12.89
C ARG A 64 2.25 -7.26 12.49
N TRP A 65 0.99 -7.58 12.21
CA TRP A 65 0.52 -8.92 11.87
C TRP A 65 0.56 -9.23 10.37
N GLU A 66 1.04 -8.28 9.57
CA GLU A 66 1.33 -8.46 8.15
C GLU A 66 2.74 -8.99 7.93
#